data_AF-A0A2N3E0N6-F1
#
_entry.id   AF-A0A2N3E0N6-F1
#
_cell.length_a   1.000
_cell.length_b   1.000
_cell.length_c   1.000
_cell.angle_alpha   90.00
_cell.angle_beta   90.00
_cell.angle_gamma   90.00
#
_symmetry.space_group_name_H-M   'P 1'
#
loop_
_entity.id
_entity.type
_entity.pdbx_description
1 polymer ?
#
loop_
_entity_poly.entity_id
_entity_poly.type
_entity_poly.pdbx_seq_one_letter_code
_entity_poly.pdbx_strand_id
1 'polypeptide(L)'
;TTSGGLARLDWAVGPQADAVIVELGANDALRAIDPAITRRNLDEIVSRLKAQGLPILLAGMYAPPNLGRDYGDAFNPIFAELAEREGLVFYPFFLEGVAANPELNLGDGIHPTAEGVAIIVEGIMPEVEELIERARAKRSAAN
;
A
#
# COMPACT_ATOMS: atom_id res chain seq x y z
N THR A 1 -11.33 -0.50 1.88
CA THR A 1 -11.21 -0.25 0.43
C THR A 1 -10.52 1.07 0.20
N THR A 2 -10.04 1.33 -1.02
CA THR A 2 -9.42 2.61 -1.38
C THR A 2 -10.40 3.79 -1.24
N SER A 3 -11.68 3.63 -1.61
CA SER A 3 -12.70 4.68 -1.44
C SER A 3 -12.87 5.06 0.03
N GLY A 4 -12.89 4.06 0.91
CA GLY A 4 -12.97 4.28 2.35
C GLY A 4 -11.70 4.91 2.92
N GLY A 5 -10.52 4.58 2.39
CA GLY A 5 -9.26 5.25 2.74
C GLY A 5 -9.27 6.73 2.32
N LEU A 6 -9.66 7.01 1.09
CA LEU A 6 -9.72 8.36 0.54
C LEU A 6 -10.69 9.27 1.32
N ALA A 7 -11.89 8.78 1.62
CA ALA A 7 -12.90 9.53 2.37
C ALA A 7 -12.46 9.94 3.78
N ARG A 8 -11.40 9.28 4.28
CA ARG A 8 -10.95 9.31 5.66
C ARG A 8 -9.52 9.88 5.79
N LEU A 9 -8.92 10.28 4.67
CA LEU A 9 -7.50 10.63 4.59
C LEU A 9 -7.13 11.76 5.55
N ASP A 10 -7.91 12.85 5.54
CA ASP A 10 -7.57 14.08 6.28
C ASP A 10 -7.61 13.89 7.80
N TRP A 11 -8.46 12.99 8.31
CA TRP A 11 -8.47 12.69 9.75
C TRP A 11 -7.45 11.59 10.12
N ALA A 12 -7.15 10.69 9.19
CA ALA A 12 -6.20 9.60 9.41
C ALA A 12 -4.75 10.09 9.39
N VAL A 13 -4.46 11.11 8.57
CA VAL A 13 -3.13 11.70 8.42
C VAL A 13 -3.16 13.10 9.04
N GLY A 14 -2.89 13.14 10.34
CA GLY A 14 -2.87 14.39 11.11
C GLY A 14 -1.66 15.28 10.78
N PRO A 15 -1.67 16.53 11.24
CA PRO A 15 -0.66 17.54 10.92
C PRO A 15 0.76 17.22 11.47
N GLN A 16 0.88 16.21 12.33
CA GLN A 16 2.15 15.77 12.92
C GLN A 16 2.79 14.61 12.16
N ALA A 17 2.16 14.11 11.09
CA ALA A 17 2.74 13.03 10.30
C ALA A 17 4.02 13.50 9.60
N ASP A 18 5.11 12.74 9.79
CA ASP A 18 6.37 12.99 9.08
C ASP A 18 6.45 12.26 7.72
N ALA A 19 5.73 11.14 7.59
CA ALA A 19 5.64 10.27 6.42
C ALA A 19 4.39 9.39 6.51
N VAL A 20 4.02 8.71 5.41
CA VAL A 20 2.84 7.84 5.34
C VAL A 20 3.15 6.53 4.61
N ILE A 21 2.64 5.42 5.15
CA ILE A 21 2.55 4.13 4.44
C ILE A 21 1.12 3.99 3.92
N VAL A 22 0.96 3.80 2.61
CA VAL A 22 -0.32 3.53 1.97
C VAL A 22 -0.40 2.05 1.62
N GLU A 23 -1.20 1.30 2.38
CA GLU A 23 -1.54 -0.10 2.14
C GLU A 23 -3.07 -0.19 1.99
N LEU A 24 -3.54 -0.09 0.75
CA LEU A 24 -4.96 -0.13 0.41
C LEU A 24 -5.12 -0.79 -0.96
N GLY A 25 -6.20 -1.55 -1.15
CA GLY A 25 -6.55 -2.16 -2.44
C GLY A 25 -6.93 -3.63 -2.31
N ALA A 26 -6.44 -4.35 -1.30
CA ALA A 26 -6.79 -5.75 -1.06
C ALA A 26 -8.30 -5.97 -0.99
N ASN A 27 -9.00 -5.14 -0.23
CA ASN A 27 -10.46 -5.18 -0.10
C ASN A 27 -11.20 -4.80 -1.39
N ASP A 28 -10.58 -4.03 -2.28
CA ASP A 28 -11.16 -3.66 -3.56
C ASP A 28 -11.15 -4.87 -4.48
N ALA A 29 -10.01 -5.55 -4.54
CA ALA A 29 -9.85 -6.82 -5.25
C ALA A 29 -10.78 -7.89 -4.70
N LEU A 30 -10.81 -8.14 -3.38
CA LEU A 30 -11.70 -9.14 -2.76
C LEU A 30 -13.19 -8.90 -3.03
N ARG A 31 -13.58 -7.65 -3.32
CA ARG A 31 -14.96 -7.26 -3.64
C ARG A 31 -15.22 -7.12 -5.14
N ALA A 32 -14.24 -7.45 -5.98
CA ALA A 32 -14.27 -7.28 -7.42
C ALA A 32 -14.68 -5.85 -7.85
N ILE A 33 -14.23 -4.84 -7.10
CA ILE A 33 -14.45 -3.43 -7.46
C ILE A 33 -13.68 -3.16 -8.77
N ASP A 34 -14.27 -2.39 -9.67
CA ASP A 34 -13.62 -1.94 -10.92
C ASP A 34 -12.21 -1.38 -10.61
N PRO A 35 -11.12 -1.98 -11.15
CA PRO A 35 -9.75 -1.52 -10.91
C PRO A 35 -9.53 -0.04 -11.24
N ALA A 36 -10.30 0.55 -12.15
CA ALA A 36 -10.25 1.97 -12.45
C ALA A 36 -10.65 2.85 -11.25
N ILE A 37 -11.54 2.36 -10.37
CA ILE A 37 -11.90 3.06 -9.12
C ILE A 37 -10.71 3.02 -8.16
N THR A 38 -10.09 1.84 -7.98
CA THR A 38 -8.90 1.67 -7.13
C THR A 38 -7.78 2.59 -7.59
N ARG A 39 -7.48 2.63 -8.90
CA ARG A 39 -6.48 3.52 -9.49
C ARG A 39 -6.76 4.99 -9.17
N ARG A 40 -7.96 5.48 -9.51
CA ARG A 40 -8.33 6.89 -9.27
C ARG A 40 -8.23 7.28 -7.80
N ASN A 41 -8.65 6.39 -6.89
CA ASN A 41 -8.58 6.67 -5.46
C ASN A 41 -7.13 6.70 -4.95
N LEU A 42 -6.27 5.78 -5.40
CA LEU A 42 -4.85 5.79 -5.03
C LEU A 42 -4.13 7.01 -5.60
N ASP A 43 -4.42 7.39 -6.86
CA ASP A 43 -3.90 8.62 -7.48
C ASP A 43 -4.24 9.84 -6.62
N GLU A 44 -5.50 9.97 -6.19
CA GLU A 44 -5.96 11.09 -5.37
C GLU A 44 -5.33 11.08 -3.96
N ILE A 45 -5.24 9.90 -3.31
CA ILE A 45 -4.58 9.76 -2.01
C ILE A 45 -3.11 10.23 -2.11
N VAL A 46 -2.37 9.70 -3.09
CA VAL A 46 -0.96 10.07 -3.28
C VAL A 46 -0.81 11.54 -3.61
N SER A 47 -1.64 12.09 -4.49
CA SER A 47 -1.64 13.51 -4.84
C SER A 47 -1.80 14.41 -3.61
N ARG A 48 -2.78 14.13 -2.75
CA ARG A 48 -3.04 14.90 -1.52
C ARG A 48 -1.89 14.80 -0.52
N LEU A 49 -1.33 13.61 -0.33
CA LEU A 49 -0.20 13.39 0.57
C LEU A 49 1.08 14.10 0.07
N LYS A 50 1.33 14.06 -1.25
CA LYS A 50 2.44 14.80 -1.88
C LYS A 50 2.24 16.32 -1.79
N ALA A 51 1.01 16.82 -1.88
CA ALA A 51 0.72 18.24 -1.69
C ALA A 51 1.04 18.72 -0.26
N GLN A 52 1.02 17.83 0.73
CA GLN A 52 1.50 18.08 2.10
C GLN A 52 3.02 17.89 2.25
N GLY A 53 3.71 17.57 1.16
CA GLY A 53 5.14 17.27 1.13
C GLY A 53 5.51 16.03 1.94
N LEU A 54 4.59 15.09 2.14
CA LEU A 54 4.86 13.87 2.91
C LEU A 54 5.59 12.84 2.03
N PRO A 55 6.72 12.26 2.50
CA PRO A 55 7.26 11.04 1.94
C PRO A 55 6.24 9.91 2.06
N ILE A 56 6.14 9.08 1.03
CA ILE A 56 5.14 8.02 0.93
C ILE A 56 5.85 6.70 0.59
N LEU A 57 5.50 5.66 1.34
CA LEU A 57 5.72 4.26 0.96
C LEU A 57 4.38 3.69 0.47
N LEU A 58 4.36 3.22 -0.77
CA LEU A 58 3.22 2.47 -1.31
C LEU A 58 3.48 0.96 -1.14
N ALA A 59 2.60 0.28 -0.43
CA ALA A 59 2.62 -1.18 -0.32
C ALA A 59 1.61 -1.77 -1.32
N GLY A 60 2.10 -2.53 -2.29
CA GLY A 60 1.33 -3.08 -3.38
C GLY A 60 0.53 -4.32 -3.01
N MET A 61 -0.50 -4.61 -3.81
CA MET A 61 -1.34 -5.79 -3.68
C MET A 61 -1.57 -6.45 -5.04
N TYR A 62 -1.78 -7.77 -5.04
CA TYR A 62 -2.23 -8.52 -6.21
C TYR A 62 -3.70 -8.92 -6.10
N ALA A 63 -4.36 -9.00 -7.25
CA ALA A 63 -5.70 -9.53 -7.35
C ALA A 63 -5.72 -11.04 -7.05
N PRO A 64 -6.76 -11.54 -6.35
CA PRO A 64 -7.00 -12.97 -6.21
C PRO A 64 -7.11 -13.67 -7.58
N PRO A 65 -6.43 -14.82 -7.80
CA PRO A 65 -6.45 -15.51 -9.10
C PRO A 65 -7.85 -15.93 -9.59
N ASN A 66 -8.80 -16.13 -8.67
CA ASN A 66 -10.17 -16.53 -8.97
C ASN A 66 -11.02 -15.43 -9.63
N LEU A 67 -10.54 -14.19 -9.71
CA LEU A 67 -11.23 -13.09 -10.41
C LEU A 67 -10.94 -13.06 -11.93
N GLY A 68 -10.06 -13.95 -12.39
CA GLY A 68 -9.73 -14.08 -13.81
C GLY A 68 -8.63 -13.13 -14.26
N ARG A 69 -8.08 -13.47 -15.43
CA ARG A 69 -6.91 -12.81 -16.01
C ARG A 69 -7.15 -11.32 -16.29
N ASP A 70 -8.27 -10.98 -16.90
CA ASP A 70 -8.57 -9.59 -17.28
C ASP A 70 -8.62 -8.65 -16.07
N TYR A 71 -9.16 -9.12 -14.93
CA TYR A 71 -9.17 -8.35 -13.70
C TYR A 71 -7.75 -8.15 -13.15
N GLY A 72 -6.96 -9.23 -13.10
CA GLY A 72 -5.57 -9.16 -12.65
C GLY A 72 -4.69 -8.27 -13.53
N ASP A 73 -4.83 -8.37 -14.85
CA ASP A 73 -4.11 -7.56 -15.83
C ASP A 73 -4.43 -6.06 -15.69
N ALA A 74 -5.65 -5.72 -15.24
CA ALA A 74 -6.05 -4.34 -14.97
C ALA A 74 -5.67 -3.84 -13.56
N PHE A 75 -5.72 -4.71 -12.55
CA PHE A 75 -5.52 -4.35 -11.14
C PHE A 75 -4.04 -4.34 -10.72
N ASN A 76 -3.29 -5.39 -11.07
CA ASN A 76 -1.94 -5.61 -10.57
C ASN A 76 -0.96 -4.49 -10.94
N PRO A 77 -0.97 -3.94 -12.18
CA PRO A 77 -0.02 -2.88 -12.56
C PRO A 77 -0.23 -1.55 -11.85
N ILE A 78 -1.40 -1.31 -11.24
CA ILE A 78 -1.78 -0.01 -10.65
C ILE A 78 -0.70 0.50 -9.70
N PHE A 79 -0.19 -0.38 -8.84
CA PHE A 79 0.73 0.01 -7.77
C PHE A 79 2.11 0.37 -8.29
N ALA A 80 2.69 -0.47 -9.16
CA ALA A 80 4.02 -0.23 -9.72
C ALA A 80 4.03 1.02 -10.62
N GLU A 81 3.02 1.19 -11.47
CA GLU A 81 2.88 2.36 -12.33
C GLU A 81 2.72 3.65 -11.51
N LEU A 82 1.93 3.62 -10.43
CA LEU A 82 1.76 4.77 -9.54
C LEU A 82 3.07 5.11 -8.82
N ALA A 83 3.76 4.11 -8.28
CA ALA A 83 5.03 4.28 -7.60
C ALA A 83 6.09 4.90 -8.52
N GLU A 84 6.23 4.37 -9.75
CA GLU A 84 7.17 4.87 -10.75
C GLU A 84 6.83 6.31 -11.16
N ARG A 85 5.57 6.57 -11.51
CA ARG A 85 5.11 7.89 -11.96
C ARG A 85 5.32 8.96 -10.89
N GLU A 86 5.13 8.61 -9.62
CA GLU A 86 5.18 9.57 -8.51
C GLU A 86 6.50 9.57 -7.74
N GLY A 87 7.45 8.67 -8.05
CA GLY A 87 8.75 8.55 -7.37
C GLY A 87 8.65 8.09 -5.91
N LEU A 88 7.70 7.19 -5.61
CA LEU A 88 7.42 6.72 -4.25
C LEU A 88 8.45 5.69 -3.79
N VAL A 89 8.60 5.52 -2.47
CA VAL A 89 9.16 4.27 -1.96
C VAL A 89 8.10 3.19 -2.22
N PHE A 90 8.51 2.00 -2.67
CA PHE A 90 7.56 0.99 -3.15
C PHE A 90 7.93 -0.40 -2.66
N TYR A 91 6.99 -1.04 -1.96
CA TYR A 91 7.04 -2.44 -1.60
C TYR A 91 6.07 -3.22 -2.50
N PRO A 92 6.54 -4.07 -3.44
CA PRO A 92 5.70 -4.58 -4.53
C PRO A 92 4.47 -5.38 -4.12
N PHE A 93 4.61 -6.23 -3.09
CA PHE A 93 3.52 -7.04 -2.60
C PHE A 93 3.58 -7.17 -1.08
N PHE A 94 2.59 -6.60 -0.40
CA PHE A 94 2.56 -6.55 1.07
C PHE A 94 2.60 -7.95 1.72
N LEU A 95 1.99 -8.95 1.08
CA LEU A 95 1.86 -10.31 1.60
C LEU A 95 2.87 -11.30 0.97
N GLU A 96 3.97 -10.79 0.40
CA GLU A 96 5.05 -11.63 -0.13
C GLU A 96 5.53 -12.63 0.94
N GLY A 97 5.70 -13.90 0.55
CA GLY A 97 6.07 -14.98 1.47
C GLY A 97 4.96 -15.48 2.42
N VAL A 98 3.80 -14.81 2.49
CA VAL A 98 2.70 -15.16 3.42
C VAL A 98 1.42 -15.58 2.70
N ALA A 99 1.09 -14.90 1.59
CA ALA A 99 -0.14 -15.17 0.87
C ALA A 99 -0.25 -16.65 0.45
N ALA A 100 -1.45 -17.23 0.62
CA ALA A 100 -1.76 -18.62 0.30
C ALA A 100 -0.98 -19.70 1.08
N ASN A 101 -0.19 -19.34 2.11
CA ASN A 101 0.38 -20.32 3.03
C ASN A 101 -0.55 -20.54 4.24
N PRO A 102 -1.16 -21.73 4.39
CA PRO A 102 -2.11 -21.99 5.48
C PRO A 102 -1.49 -22.00 6.87
N GLU A 103 -0.17 -22.20 6.99
CA GLU A 103 0.53 -22.15 8.29
C GLU A 103 0.80 -20.71 8.75
N LEU A 104 0.81 -19.76 7.81
CA LEU A 104 1.08 -18.35 8.06
C LEU A 104 -0.17 -17.48 8.02
N ASN A 105 -1.36 -18.09 7.83
CA ASN A 105 -2.64 -17.41 7.85
C ASN A 105 -3.58 -18.00 8.91
N LEU A 106 -4.48 -17.19 9.44
CA LEU A 106 -5.57 -17.58 10.32
C LEU A 106 -6.51 -18.55 9.58
N GLY A 107 -7.47 -19.12 10.31
CA GLY A 107 -8.42 -20.10 9.76
C GLY A 107 -9.30 -19.59 8.61
N ASP A 108 -9.29 -18.28 8.32
CA ASP A 108 -9.94 -17.68 7.15
C ASP A 108 -9.09 -17.74 5.87
N GLY A 109 -7.81 -18.10 5.96
CA GLY A 109 -6.89 -18.29 4.85
C GLY A 109 -6.36 -17.01 4.20
N ILE A 110 -6.65 -15.82 4.75
CA ILE A 110 -6.24 -14.53 4.15
C ILE A 110 -5.62 -13.54 5.14
N HIS A 111 -5.84 -13.72 6.44
CA HIS A 111 -5.24 -12.85 7.46
C HIS A 111 -3.99 -13.51 8.05
N PRO A 112 -2.83 -12.85 8.07
CA PRO A 112 -1.60 -13.45 8.62
C PRO A 112 -1.70 -13.84 10.11
N THR A 113 -1.00 -14.91 10.51
CA THR A 113 -0.71 -15.23 11.91
C THR A 113 0.40 -14.32 12.46
N ALA A 114 0.80 -14.50 13.73
CA ALA A 114 1.95 -13.80 14.30
C ALA A 114 3.25 -14.08 13.52
N GLU A 115 3.44 -15.33 13.10
CA GLU A 115 4.58 -15.76 12.29
C GLU A 115 4.52 -15.16 10.88
N GLY A 116 3.33 -15.11 10.27
CA GLY A 116 3.14 -14.42 8.99
C GLY A 116 3.45 -12.93 9.09
N VAL A 117 3.00 -12.26 10.16
CA VAL A 117 3.35 -10.84 10.41
C VAL A 117 4.87 -10.66 10.55
N ALA A 118 5.58 -11.58 11.22
CA ALA A 118 7.04 -11.49 11.33
C ALA A 118 7.74 -11.50 9.97
N ILE A 119 7.28 -12.34 9.04
CA ILE A 119 7.79 -12.39 7.65
C ILE A 119 7.51 -11.09 6.90
N ILE A 120 6.29 -10.53 7.05
CA ILE A 120 5.94 -9.25 6.43
C ILE A 120 6.83 -8.13 6.95
N VAL A 121 7.06 -8.08 8.27
CA VAL A 121 7.90 -7.07 8.91
C VAL A 121 9.33 -7.17 8.41
N GLU A 122 9.89 -8.38 8.30
CA GLU A 122 11.23 -8.60 7.74
C GLU A 122 11.31 -8.13 6.28
N GLY A 123 10.29 -8.45 5.47
CA GLY A 123 10.26 -8.10 4.05
C GLY A 123 10.15 -6.60 3.77
N ILE A 124 9.29 -5.88 4.48
CA ILE A 124 9.03 -4.44 4.25
C ILE A 124 10.05 -3.52 4.94
N MET A 125 10.89 -4.06 5.84
CA MET A 125 11.81 -3.25 6.65
C MET A 125 12.72 -2.33 5.83
N PRO A 126 13.35 -2.77 4.73
CA PRO A 126 14.26 -1.91 3.96
C PRO A 126 13.56 -0.66 3.42
N GLU A 127 12.34 -0.79 2.90
CA GLU A 127 11.54 0.33 2.39
C GLU A 127 11.06 1.25 3.52
N VAL A 128 10.78 0.70 4.70
CA VAL A 128 10.44 1.50 5.89
C VAL A 128 11.65 2.32 6.36
N GLU A 129 12.84 1.73 6.38
CA GLU A 129 14.08 2.44 6.70
C GLU A 129 14.35 3.57 5.70
N GLU A 130 14.19 3.33 4.40
CA GLU A 130 14.30 4.36 3.38
C GLU A 130 13.27 5.49 3.59
N LEU A 131 12.02 5.15 3.92
CA LEU A 131 10.97 6.13 4.21
C LEU A 131 11.35 7.03 5.40
N ILE A 132 11.92 6.44 6.46
CA ILE A 132 12.39 7.16 7.64
C ILE A 132 13.51 8.14 7.27
N GLU A 133 14.45 7.74 6.42
CA GLU A 133 15.53 8.62 5.96
C GLU A 133 14.98 9.79 5.12
N ARG A 134 14.03 9.54 4.21
CA ARG A 134 13.35 10.62 3.47
C ARG A 134 12.62 11.59 4.40
N ALA A 135 11.98 11.08 5.45
CA ALA A 135 11.29 11.90 6.46
C ALA A 135 12.27 12.76 7.29
N ARG A 136 13.42 12.20 7.67
CA ARG A 136 14.50 12.94 8.36
C ARG A 136 15.06 14.05 7.48
N ALA A 137 15.36 13.76 6.22
CA ALA A 137 15.86 14.74 5.27
C ALA A 137 14.89 15.93 5.06
N LYS A 138 13.58 15.65 4.95
CA LYS A 138 12.55 16.69 4.89
C LYS A 138 12.58 17.61 6.11
N ARG A 139 12.63 17.03 7.32
CA ARG A 139 12.67 17.82 8.57
C ARG A 139 13.91 18.70 8.65
N SER A 140 15.07 18.17 8.25
CA SER A 140 16.31 18.95 8.21
C SER A 140 16.25 20.11 7.22
N ALA A 141 15.52 19.98 6.11
CA ALA A 141 15.33 21.06 5.14
C ALA A 141 14.31 22.14 5.56
N ALA A 142 13.48 21.84 6.57
CA ALA A 142 12.48 22.78 7.09
C ALA A 142 12.98 23.64 8.27
N ASN A 143 14.17 23.33 8.81
CA ASN A 143 14.86 24.06 9.88
C ASN A 143 15.97 24.94 9.30
#